data_AF-A0A0F9AM88-F1
#
_entry.id   AF-A0A0F9AM88-F1
#
_cell.length_a   1.000
_cell.length_b   1.000
_cell.length_c   1.000
_cell.angle_alpha   90.00
_cell.angle_beta   90.00
_cell.angle_gamma   90.00
#
_symmetry.space_group_name_H-M   'P 1'
#
loop_
_entity.id
_entity.type
_entity.pdbx_description
1 polymer ?
#
loop_
_entity_poly.entity_id
_entity_poly.type
_entity_poly.pdbx_seq_one_letter_code
_entity_poly.pdbx_strand_id
1 'polypeptide(L)'
;MSIDEKLLKRTETLISEIDTQSDRGAAIVGVAWVEEELEAAIASFLEDDAKALKRLLGRSGPLATFSAKIDLALLLGMCSKVIAGDLHRLREIRNDFAHTIAAKDHSALTFNSENIADKCFALKCVAHENPETSRHAF
;
A
#
# COMPACT_ATOMS: atom_id res chain seq x y z
N MET A 1 -24.19 11.03 11.66
CA MET A 1 -23.21 9.96 11.49
C MET A 1 -21.92 10.46 12.12
N SER A 2 -21.44 9.79 13.17
CA SER A 2 -20.18 10.14 13.85
C SER A 2 -19.00 10.08 12.86
N ILE A 3 -17.88 10.73 13.16
CA ILE A 3 -16.64 10.64 12.38
C ILE A 3 -16.24 9.16 12.22
N ASP A 4 -16.38 8.36 13.29
CA ASP A 4 -16.03 6.94 13.31
C ASP A 4 -16.90 6.08 12.38
N GLU A 5 -18.22 6.36 12.32
CA GLU A 5 -19.14 5.66 11.43
C GLU A 5 -18.85 5.95 9.95
N LYS A 6 -18.39 7.17 9.65
CA LYS A 6 -18.00 7.55 8.28
C LYS A 6 -16.72 6.85 7.85
N LEU A 7 -15.75 6.74 8.75
CA LEU A 7 -14.49 6.06 8.49
C LEU A 7 -14.71 4.57 8.26
N LEU A 8 -15.47 3.91 9.15
CA LEU A 8 -15.80 2.49 9.04
C LEU A 8 -16.46 2.17 7.70
N LYS A 9 -17.47 2.97 7.30
CA LYS A 9 -18.16 2.78 6.02
C LYS A 9 -17.24 2.94 4.80
N ARG A 10 -16.27 3.87 4.86
CA ARG A 10 -15.27 4.05 3.80
C ARG A 10 -14.38 2.82 3.69
N THR A 11 -13.92 2.28 4.82
CA THR A 11 -13.10 1.07 4.87
C THR A 11 -13.87 -0.15 4.35
N GLU A 12 -15.11 -0.36 4.77
CA GLU A 12 -15.97 -1.46 4.28
C GLU A 12 -16.17 -1.40 2.76
N THR A 13 -16.45 -0.20 2.23
CA THR A 13 -16.62 0.01 0.78
C THR A 13 -15.33 -0.34 0.04
N LEU A 14 -14.18 0.03 0.58
CA LEU A 14 -12.88 -0.22 -0.03
C LEU A 14 -12.53 -1.72 -0.03
N ILE A 15 -12.74 -2.41 1.09
CA ILE A 15 -12.52 -3.86 1.18
C ILE A 15 -13.40 -4.58 0.16
N SER A 16 -14.70 -4.25 0.11
CA SER A 16 -15.62 -4.82 -0.87
C SER A 16 -15.20 -4.56 -2.31
N GLU A 17 -14.66 -3.37 -2.61
CA GLU A 17 -14.16 -3.06 -3.95
C GLU A 17 -12.96 -3.96 -4.27
N ILE A 18 -11.96 -4.02 -3.41
CA ILE A 18 -10.73 -4.82 -3.60
C ILE A 18 -11.04 -6.31 -3.78
N ASP A 19 -11.98 -6.85 -3.01
CA ASP A 19 -12.36 -8.27 -3.08
C ASP A 19 -12.91 -8.66 -4.46
N THR A 20 -13.65 -7.76 -5.11
CA THR A 20 -14.25 -8.01 -6.43
C THR A 20 -13.30 -7.77 -7.60
N GLN A 21 -12.13 -7.18 -7.35
CA GLN A 21 -11.16 -6.85 -8.40
C GLN A 21 -10.33 -8.06 -8.84
N SER A 22 -9.84 -8.01 -10.09
CA SER A 22 -8.74 -8.88 -10.53
C SER A 22 -7.51 -8.70 -9.64
N ASP A 23 -6.58 -9.67 -9.61
CA ASP A 23 -5.34 -9.55 -8.81
C ASP A 23 -4.60 -8.22 -9.08
N ARG A 24 -4.53 -7.83 -10.36
CA ARG A 24 -3.96 -6.54 -10.78
C ARG A 24 -4.74 -5.35 -10.19
N GLY A 25 -6.07 -5.39 -10.27
CA GLY A 25 -6.93 -4.35 -9.74
C GLY A 25 -6.78 -4.21 -8.23
N ALA A 26 -6.83 -5.33 -7.50
CA ALA A 26 -6.64 -5.40 -6.06
C ALA A 26 -5.28 -4.82 -5.65
N ALA A 27 -4.19 -5.22 -6.32
CA ALA A 27 -2.85 -4.72 -6.04
C ALA A 27 -2.71 -3.21 -6.28
N ILE A 28 -3.26 -2.69 -7.38
CA ILE A 28 -3.16 -1.27 -7.72
C ILE A 28 -4.00 -0.42 -6.76
N VAL A 29 -5.26 -0.80 -6.56
CA VAL A 29 -6.21 -0.03 -5.75
C VAL A 29 -5.85 -0.12 -4.26
N GLY A 30 -5.57 -1.32 -3.76
CA GLY A 30 -5.22 -1.54 -2.36
C GLY A 30 -3.96 -0.79 -1.95
N VAL A 31 -2.88 -0.88 -2.73
CA VAL A 31 -1.62 -0.18 -2.39
C VAL A 31 -1.74 1.33 -2.60
N ALA A 32 -2.53 1.80 -3.57
CA ALA A 32 -2.81 3.24 -3.71
C ALA A 32 -3.50 3.79 -2.45
N TRP A 33 -4.45 3.05 -1.90
CA TRP A 33 -5.11 3.44 -0.64
C TRP A 33 -4.13 3.45 0.55
N VAL A 34 -3.29 2.43 0.69
CA VAL A 34 -2.23 2.41 1.73
C VAL A 34 -1.30 3.62 1.61
N GLU A 35 -0.92 4.00 0.39
CA GLU A 35 -0.09 5.19 0.14
C GLU A 35 -0.81 6.49 0.56
N GLU A 36 -2.11 6.63 0.25
CA GLU A 36 -2.92 7.78 0.66
C GLU A 36 -3.05 7.88 2.19
N GLU A 37 -3.31 6.77 2.88
CA GLU A 37 -3.41 6.78 4.34
C GLU A 37 -2.06 7.05 5.02
N LEU A 38 -0.94 6.59 4.42
CA LEU A 38 0.40 6.96 4.90
C LEU A 38 0.67 8.46 4.73
N GLU A 39 0.29 9.05 3.60
CA GLU A 39 0.40 10.49 3.38
C GLU A 39 -0.45 11.28 4.39
N ALA A 40 -1.69 10.84 4.64
CA ALA A 40 -2.56 11.46 5.63
C ALA A 40 -1.99 11.35 7.06
N ALA A 41 -1.40 10.20 7.40
CA ALA A 41 -0.73 10.01 8.68
C ALA A 41 0.50 10.91 8.84
N ILE A 42 1.31 11.07 7.79
CA ILE A 42 2.46 11.99 7.81
C ILE A 42 1.97 13.43 7.97
N ALA A 43 0.95 13.83 7.22
CA ALA A 43 0.40 15.18 7.28
C ALA A 43 -0.18 15.52 8.66
N SER A 44 -0.78 14.55 9.36
CA SER A 44 -1.30 14.76 10.72
C SER A 44 -0.24 14.76 11.82
N PHE A 45 0.93 14.19 11.56
CA PHE A 45 2.06 14.18 12.49
C PHE A 45 2.91 15.46 12.43
N LEU A 46 2.93 16.13 11.28
CA LEU A 46 3.70 17.35 11.03
C LEU A 46 2.91 18.61 11.44
N GLU A 47 3.63 19.73 11.56
CA GLU A 47 3.03 21.05 11.78
C GLU A 47 2.02 21.39 10.67
N ASP A 48 0.88 21.97 11.05
CA ASP A 48 -0.21 22.30 10.12
C ASP A 48 0.11 23.55 9.27
N ASP A 49 1.07 23.39 8.35
CA ASP A 49 1.35 24.34 7.27
C ASP A 49 0.93 23.74 5.93
N ALA A 50 -0.33 24.00 5.56
CA ALA A 50 -0.92 23.53 4.30
C ALA A 50 -0.10 23.91 3.04
N LYS A 51 0.63 25.03 3.04
CA LYS A 51 1.46 25.44 1.89
C LYS A 51 2.73 24.59 1.82
N ALA A 52 3.40 24.39 2.96
CA ALA A 52 4.58 23.54 3.04
C ALA A 52 4.23 22.08 2.73
N LEU A 53 3.18 21.53 3.34
CA LEU A 53 2.69 20.18 3.10
C LEU A 53 2.37 19.95 1.63
N LYS A 54 1.59 20.86 1.00
CA LYS A 54 1.28 20.76 -0.43
C LYS A 54 2.52 20.82 -1.33
N ARG A 55 3.51 21.66 -0.99
CA ARG A 55 4.77 21.76 -1.75
C ARG A 55 5.63 20.51 -1.61
N LEU A 56 5.63 19.88 -0.42
CA LEU A 56 6.50 18.75 -0.11
C LEU A 56 5.90 17.40 -0.53
N LEU A 57 4.64 17.13 -0.14
CA LEU A 57 3.93 15.87 -0.38
C LEU A 57 3.12 15.85 -1.69
N GLY A 58 2.85 17.02 -2.27
CA GLY A 58 2.10 17.10 -3.53
C GLY A 58 2.79 16.35 -4.67
N ARG A 59 2.04 16.05 -5.74
CA ARG A 59 2.48 15.15 -6.85
C ARG A 59 3.83 15.46 -7.49
N SER A 60 4.28 16.72 -7.47
CA SER A 60 5.59 17.15 -8.00
C SER A 60 6.58 17.56 -6.91
N GLY A 61 6.25 17.29 -5.65
CA GLY A 61 7.06 17.60 -4.49
C GLY A 61 8.16 16.55 -4.26
N PRO A 62 9.19 16.89 -3.46
CA PRO A 62 10.29 15.99 -3.14
C PRO A 62 9.86 14.71 -2.40
N LEU A 63 8.70 14.72 -1.74
CA LEU A 63 8.14 13.58 -1.00
C LEU A 63 6.91 12.99 -1.70
N ALA A 64 6.76 13.20 -3.01
CA ALA A 64 5.60 12.74 -3.78
C ALA A 64 5.51 11.21 -3.89
N THR A 65 6.64 10.52 -3.89
CA THR A 65 6.70 9.07 -4.16
C THR A 65 6.39 8.24 -2.92
N PHE A 66 5.75 7.08 -3.12
CA PHE A 66 5.49 6.14 -2.03
C PHE A 66 6.75 5.79 -1.23
N SER A 67 7.88 5.51 -1.91
CA SER A 67 9.14 5.22 -1.22
C SER A 67 9.61 6.37 -0.34
N ALA A 68 9.55 7.61 -0.82
CA ALA A 68 9.96 8.77 -0.03
C ALA A 68 9.07 8.96 1.21
N LYS A 69 7.77 8.67 1.10
CA LYS A 69 6.83 8.69 2.24
C LYS A 69 7.14 7.59 3.26
N ILE A 70 7.44 6.37 2.79
CA ILE A 70 7.85 5.25 3.66
C ILE A 70 9.13 5.60 4.43
N ASP A 71 10.15 6.10 3.72
CA ASP A 71 11.42 6.50 4.31
C ASP A 71 11.24 7.62 5.35
N LEU A 72 10.41 8.62 5.03
CA LEU A 72 10.09 9.69 5.97
C LEU A 72 9.38 9.17 7.22
N ALA A 73 8.34 8.34 7.07
CA ALA A 73 7.61 7.79 8.21
C ALA A 73 8.52 6.96 9.14
N LEU A 74 9.46 6.20 8.57
CA LEU A 74 10.47 5.48 9.35
C LEU A 74 11.41 6.44 10.10
N LEU A 75 11.92 7.48 9.43
CA LEU A 75 12.83 8.44 10.04
C LEU A 75 12.15 9.29 11.13
N LEU A 76 10.85 9.57 11.00
CA LEU A 76 10.04 10.22 12.02
C LEU A 76 9.67 9.29 13.19
N GLY A 77 9.97 7.99 13.09
CA GLY A 77 9.63 7.00 14.12
C GLY A 77 8.15 6.63 14.16
N MET A 78 7.39 6.94 13.11
CA MET A 78 5.96 6.61 13.02
C MET A 78 5.70 5.12 12.79
N CYS A 79 6.68 4.41 12.24
CA CYS A 79 6.61 2.97 12.02
C CYS A 79 7.95 2.29 12.33
N SER A 80 7.89 0.98 12.56
CA SER A 80 9.10 0.18 12.76
C SER A 80 9.76 -0.17 11.43
N LYS A 81 11.03 -0.58 11.46
CA LYS A 81 11.73 -1.11 10.27
C LYS A 81 11.01 -2.30 9.62
N VAL A 82 10.28 -3.09 10.42
CA VAL A 82 9.48 -4.22 9.92
C VAL A 82 8.33 -3.69 9.05
N ILE A 83 7.56 -2.73 9.55
CA ILE A 83 6.44 -2.13 8.82
C ILE A 83 6.93 -1.37 7.58
N ALA A 84 8.01 -0.60 7.69
CA ALA A 84 8.61 0.05 6.51
C ALA A 84 9.04 -0.97 5.43
N GLY A 85 9.59 -2.11 5.85
CA GLY A 85 9.93 -3.21 4.95
C GLY A 85 8.70 -3.80 4.24
N ASP A 86 7.59 -3.99 4.95
CA ASP A 86 6.34 -4.48 4.37
C ASP A 86 5.71 -3.46 3.41
N LEU A 87 5.73 -2.17 3.74
CA LEU A 87 5.27 -1.11 2.83
C LEU A 87 6.10 -1.07 1.53
N HIS A 88 7.42 -1.28 1.60
CA HIS A 88 8.23 -1.41 0.39
C HIS A 88 7.90 -2.66 -0.42
N ARG A 89 7.59 -3.79 0.22
CA ARG A 89 7.10 -4.99 -0.48
C ARG A 89 5.78 -4.73 -1.19
N LEU A 90 4.81 -4.08 -0.53
CA LEU A 90 3.55 -3.67 -1.16
C LEU A 90 3.79 -2.76 -2.37
N ARG A 91 4.68 -1.77 -2.23
CA ARG A 91 5.10 -0.89 -3.34
C ARG A 91 5.65 -1.70 -4.52
N GLU A 92 6.50 -2.69 -4.26
CA GLU A 92 7.08 -3.54 -5.29
C GLU A 92 6.04 -4.44 -5.96
N ILE A 93 5.15 -5.08 -5.19
CA ILE A 93 4.03 -5.88 -5.72
C ILE A 93 3.19 -5.01 -6.66
N ARG A 94 2.75 -3.82 -6.21
CA ARG A 94 2.00 -2.88 -7.04
C ARG A 94 2.75 -2.51 -8.33
N ASN A 95 4.05 -2.22 -8.23
CA ASN A 95 4.86 -1.85 -9.39
C ASN A 95 4.96 -3.01 -10.40
N ASP A 96 5.11 -4.24 -9.92
CA ASP A 96 5.14 -5.42 -10.79
C ASP A 96 3.81 -5.55 -11.55
N PHE A 97 2.68 -5.41 -10.87
CA PHE A 97 1.34 -5.41 -11.50
C PHE A 97 1.12 -4.22 -12.44
N ALA A 98 1.64 -3.03 -12.13
CA ALA A 98 1.45 -1.83 -12.95
C ALA A 98 2.27 -1.86 -14.24
N HIS A 99 3.49 -2.41 -14.20
CA HIS A 99 4.45 -2.34 -15.31
C HIS A 99 4.62 -3.66 -16.08
N THR A 100 4.24 -4.80 -15.51
CA THR A 100 4.34 -6.10 -16.19
C THR A 100 2.99 -6.44 -16.82
N ILE A 101 2.87 -6.33 -18.14
CA ILE A 101 1.61 -6.62 -18.85
C ILE A 101 1.39 -8.13 -19.00
N ALA A 102 2.45 -8.90 -19.27
CA ALA A 102 2.40 -10.36 -19.36
C ALA A 102 3.63 -10.97 -18.66
N ALA A 103 3.42 -12.10 -17.98
CA ALA A 103 4.50 -12.88 -17.39
C ALA A 103 5.40 -13.49 -18.49
N LYS A 104 6.53 -14.10 -18.08
CA LYS A 104 7.53 -14.67 -19.02
C LYS A 104 6.95 -15.77 -19.93
N ASP A 105 5.91 -16.45 -19.46
CA ASP A 105 5.17 -17.49 -20.17
C ASP A 105 3.95 -16.94 -20.94
N HIS A 106 3.85 -15.61 -21.08
CA HIS A 106 2.72 -14.89 -21.68
C HIS A 106 1.37 -15.03 -20.95
N SER A 107 1.37 -15.56 -19.72
CA SER A 107 0.18 -15.57 -18.87
C SER A 107 -0.04 -14.20 -18.21
N ALA A 108 -1.25 -13.99 -17.70
CA ALA A 108 -1.53 -12.83 -16.86
C ALA A 108 -0.80 -12.96 -15.52
N LEU A 109 -0.16 -11.88 -15.08
CA LEU A 109 0.42 -11.85 -13.73
C LEU A 109 -0.71 -11.95 -12.69
N THR A 110 -0.55 -12.88 -11.76
CA THR A 110 -1.47 -13.15 -10.64
C THR A 110 -0.71 -13.14 -9.31
N PHE A 111 -1.42 -13.10 -8.18
CA PHE A 111 -0.80 -13.28 -6.86
C PHE A 111 -0.16 -14.66 -6.70
N ASN A 112 -0.56 -15.66 -7.50
CA ASN A 112 0.03 -16.99 -7.50
C ASN A 112 1.32 -17.11 -8.33
N SER A 113 1.72 -16.04 -9.04
CA SER A 113 3.00 -16.02 -9.75
C SER A 113 4.13 -16.07 -8.73
N GLU A 114 5.10 -16.97 -8.90
CA GLU A 114 6.16 -17.29 -7.92
C GLU A 114 6.75 -16.05 -7.22
N ASN A 115 7.29 -15.10 -7.98
CA ASN A 115 7.88 -13.86 -7.42
C ASN A 115 6.87 -12.98 -6.66
N ILE A 116 5.59 -12.98 -7.04
CA ILE A 116 4.55 -12.21 -6.34
C ILE A 116 4.13 -12.94 -5.07
N ALA A 117 3.90 -14.25 -5.16
CA ALA A 117 3.53 -15.07 -4.01
C ALA A 117 4.58 -14.99 -2.90
N ASP A 118 5.87 -15.10 -3.25
CA ASP A 118 6.98 -14.95 -2.30
C ASP A 118 6.96 -13.61 -1.57
N LYS A 119 6.65 -12.51 -2.29
CA LYS A 119 6.53 -11.17 -1.70
C LYS A 119 5.33 -11.08 -0.75
N CYS A 120 4.19 -11.65 -1.13
CA CYS A 120 2.97 -11.68 -0.30
C CYS A 120 3.23 -12.43 1.02
N PHE A 121 3.79 -13.65 0.95
CA PHE A 121 4.09 -14.43 2.15
C PHE A 121 5.24 -13.85 2.99
N ALA A 122 6.06 -12.97 2.42
CA ALA A 122 7.11 -12.27 3.15
C ALA A 122 6.60 -11.09 4.01
N LEU A 123 5.32 -10.69 3.87
CA LEU A 123 4.70 -9.63 4.68
C LEU A 123 4.63 -10.06 6.15
N LYS A 124 5.33 -9.31 7.01
CA LYS A 124 5.46 -9.65 8.43
C LYS A 124 4.26 -9.22 9.24
N CYS A 125 3.56 -8.16 8.85
CA CYS A 125 2.36 -7.67 9.52
C CYS A 125 1.24 -8.73 9.60
N VAL A 126 1.10 -9.57 8.57
CA VAL A 126 0.04 -10.61 8.49
C VAL A 126 0.55 -12.02 8.79
N ALA A 127 1.85 -12.20 9.03
CA ALA A 127 2.44 -13.53 9.20
C ALA A 127 1.81 -14.35 10.34
N HIS A 128 1.26 -13.68 11.35
CA HIS A 128 0.58 -14.30 12.48
C HIS A 128 -0.81 -14.87 12.13
N GLU A 129 -1.40 -14.45 11.01
CA GLU A 129 -2.70 -14.91 10.54
C GLU A 129 -2.61 -16.26 9.80
N ASN A 130 -1.39 -16.71 9.46
CA ASN A 130 -1.12 -17.93 8.70
C ASN A 130 -1.96 -18.02 7.40
N PRO A 131 -1.85 -17.04 6.49
CA PRO A 131 -2.66 -17.00 5.28
C PRO A 131 -2.43 -18.23 4.41
N GLU A 132 -3.50 -18.89 3.98
CA GLU A 132 -3.42 -20.10 3.13
C GLU A 132 -3.07 -19.78 1.67
N THR A 133 -3.30 -18.54 1.22
CA THR A 133 -3.07 -18.11 -0.15
C THR A 133 -2.32 -16.77 -0.18
N SER A 134 -1.55 -16.53 -1.25
CA SER A 134 -0.83 -15.26 -1.42
C SER A 134 -1.77 -14.07 -1.59
N ARG A 135 -2.97 -14.27 -2.15
CA ARG A 135 -3.99 -13.21 -2.25
C ARG A 135 -4.60 -12.87 -0.89
N HIS A 136 -4.75 -13.83 0.02
CA HIS A 136 -5.17 -13.55 1.40
C HIS A 136 -4.04 -12.85 2.18
N ALA A 137 -2.79 -13.27 1.97
CA ALA A 137 -1.64 -12.64 2.61
C ALA A 137 -1.44 -11.18 2.16
N PHE A 138 -1.85 -10.84 0.95
CA PHE A 138 -1.80 -9.48 0.40
C PHE A 138 -2.94 -8.61 0.96
#